data_AF-A0A1B9N5S8-F1
#
_entry.id   AF-A0A1B9N5S8-F1
#
_cell.length_a   1.000
_cell.length_b   1.000
_cell.length_c   1.000
_cell.angle_alpha   90.00
_cell.angle_beta   90.00
_cell.angle_gamma   90.00
#
_symmetry.space_group_name_H-M   'P 1'
#
loop_
_entity.id
_entity.type
_entity.pdbx_description
1 polymer ?
#
loop_
_entity_poly.entity_id
_entity_poly.type
_entity_poly.pdbx_seq_one_letter_code
_entity_poly.pdbx_strand_id
1 'polypeptide(L)' 'MKQIQLAHLYKNGKFYGYGIAVDGQLLTNQVAVSIETKPNQLTIIHVDFKLDSKAVSNPVDIELNNNSNREGVGNSSS' A
#
# COMPACT_ATOMS: atom_id res chain seq x y z
N MET A 1 -5.23 1.59 8.90
CA MET A 1 -4.77 1.05 7.59
C MET A 1 -4.38 2.22 6.70
N LYS A 2 -3.33 2.09 5.89
CA LYS A 2 -2.91 3.13 4.94
C LYS A 2 -3.67 2.99 3.62
N GLN A 3 -3.90 4.10 2.93
CA GLN A 3 -4.60 4.14 1.65
C GLN A 3 -3.60 4.23 0.50
N ILE A 4 -3.84 3.46 -0.56
CA ILE A 4 -3.07 3.57 -1.80
C ILE A 4 -3.53 4.79 -2.61
N GLN A 5 -2.61 5.35 -3.38
CA GLN A 5 -2.84 6.51 -4.24
C GLN A 5 -2.26 6.24 -5.62
N LEU A 6 -3.00 6.60 -6.68
CA LEU A 6 -2.46 6.59 -8.04
C LEU A 6 -1.53 7.78 -8.22
N ALA A 7 -0.27 7.51 -8.56
CA ALA A 7 0.74 8.52 -8.84
C ALA A 7 0.92 8.69 -10.35
N HIS A 8 0.87 9.94 -10.81
CA HIS A 8 1.30 10.32 -12.16
C HIS A 8 2.80 10.62 -12.14
N LEU A 9 3.58 9.86 -12.90
CA LEU A 9 5.01 10.02 -12.98
C LEU A 9 5.36 10.97 -14.12
N TYR A 10 6.17 11.97 -13.83
CA TYR A 10 6.68 12.91 -14.83
C TYR A 10 8.19 12.87 -14.86
N LYS A 11 8.77 12.88 -16.06
CA LYS A 11 10.21 13.00 -16.29
C LYS A 11 10.45 14.17 -17.24
N ASN A 12 11.24 15.15 -16.80
CA ASN A 12 11.50 16.39 -17.54
C ASN A 12 10.21 17.12 -17.98
N GLY A 13 9.23 17.19 -17.06
CA GLY A 13 7.92 17.81 -17.32
C GLY A 13 6.98 17.01 -18.25
N LYS A 14 7.41 15.85 -18.76
CA LYS A 14 6.60 14.99 -19.62
C LYS A 14 6.04 13.83 -18.83
N PHE A 15 4.77 13.50 -19.09
CA PHE A 15 4.15 12.31 -18.51
C PHE A 15 4.95 11.06 -18.94
N TYR A 16 5.33 10.26 -17.96
CA TYR A 16 6.17 9.08 -18.10
C TYR A 16 5.42 7.79 -17.82
N GLY A 17 4.39 7.83 -16.97
CA GLY A 17 3.59 6.67 -16.64
C GLY A 17 2.89 6.79 -15.29
N TYR A 18 2.44 5.65 -14.79
CA TYR A 18 1.75 5.54 -13.51
C TYR A 18 2.60 4.78 -12.49
N GLY A 19 2.29 4.95 -11.21
CA GLY A 19 2.77 4.12 -10.12
C GLY A 19 1.85 4.23 -8.90
N ILE A 20 2.14 3.46 -7.86
CA ILE A 20 1.41 3.49 -6.60
C ILE A 20 2.21 4.26 -5.56
N ALA A 21 1.54 5.17 -4.88
CA ALA A 21 2.05 5.89 -3.73
C ALA A 21 1.24 5.56 -2.47
N VAL A 22 1.88 5.74 -1.31
CA VAL A 22 1.25 5.69 0.01
C VAL A 22 1.76 6.88 0.80
N ASP A 23 0.86 7.62 1.43
CA ASP A 23 1.18 8.86 2.17
C ASP A 23 1.99 9.87 1.34
N GLY A 24 1.66 9.99 0.05
CA GLY A 24 2.34 10.89 -0.90
C GLY A 24 3.71 10.42 -1.36
N GLN A 25 4.17 9.24 -0.94
CA GLN A 25 5.47 8.68 -1.33
C GLN A 25 5.30 7.51 -2.31
N LEU A 26 6.01 7.56 -3.44
CA LEU A 26 6.01 6.50 -4.43
C LEU A 26 6.61 5.22 -3.83
N LEU A 27 5.90 4.10 -3.94
CA LEU A 27 6.45 2.81 -3.54
C LEU A 27 7.62 2.43 -4.46
N THR A 28 8.72 1.99 -3.88
CA THR A 28 9.90 1.57 -4.65
C THR A 28 9.70 0.19 -5.27
N ASN A 29 10.59 -0.19 -6.18
CA ASN A 29 10.66 -1.53 -6.79
C ASN A 29 9.46 -1.92 -7.68
N GLN A 30 8.59 -0.98 -8.06
CA GLN A 30 7.62 -1.18 -9.12
C GLN A 30 8.34 -1.38 -10.46
N VAL A 31 8.06 -2.47 -11.16
CA VAL A 31 8.73 -2.84 -12.42
C VAL A 31 7.79 -2.91 -13.62
N ALA A 32 6.48 -3.09 -13.38
CA ALA A 32 5.46 -3.00 -14.42
C ALA A 32 4.17 -2.45 -13.84
N VAL A 33 3.43 -1.71 -14.68
CA VAL A 33 2.09 -1.20 -14.35
C VAL A 33 1.20 -1.41 -15.55
N SER A 34 0.03 -2.02 -15.34
CA SER A 34 -1.04 -2.10 -16.33
C SER A 34 -2.36 -1.62 -15.75
N ILE A 35 -3.16 -0.92 -16.57
CA ILE A 35 -4.46 -0.42 -16.17
C ILE A 35 -5.51 -1.14 -17.01
N GLU A 36 -6.42 -1.81 -16.32
CA GLU A 36 -7.51 -2.55 -16.90
C GLU A 36 -8.81 -1.75 -16.71
N THR A 37 -9.47 -1.46 -17.83
CA THR A 37 -10.77 -0.81 -17.83
C THR A 37 -11.75 -1.68 -18.58
N LYS A 38 -12.87 -2.04 -17.93
CA LYS A 38 -13.95 -2.84 -18.49
C LYS A 38 -15.25 -2.05 -18.46
N PRO A 39 -16.15 -2.19 -19.47
CA PRO A 39 -17.45 -1.52 -19.46
C PRO A 39 -18.22 -1.82 -18.17
N ASN A 40 -18.82 -0.79 -17.57
CA ASN A 40 -19.62 -0.87 -16.35
C ASN A 40 -18.89 -1.46 -15.13
N GLN A 41 -17.56 -1.38 -15.08
CA GLN A 41 -16.74 -1.83 -13.96
C GLN A 41 -15.79 -0.72 -13.50
N LEU A 42 -15.38 -0.78 -12.23
CA LEU A 42 -14.32 0.08 -11.72
C LEU A 42 -13.01 -0.26 -12.41
N THR A 43 -12.23 0.77 -12.74
CA THR A 43 -10.88 0.62 -13.27
C THR A 43 -9.99 -0.06 -12.24
N ILE A 44 -9.20 -1.04 -12.68
CA ILE A 44 -8.25 -1.79 -11.86
C ILE A 44 -6.84 -1.48 -12.36
N ILE A 45 -5.91 -1.33 -11.42
CA ILE A 45 -4.48 -1.21 -11.71
C ILE A 45 -3.77 -2.46 -11.20
N HIS A 46 -2.99 -3.09 -12.07
CA HIS A 46 -2.10 -4.21 -11.73
C HIS A 46 -0.68 -3.69 -11.70
N VAL A 47 0.06 -4.02 -10.64
CA VAL A 47 1.41 -3.51 -10.42
C VAL A 47 2.30 -4.65 -9.97
N ASP A 48 3.36 -4.86 -10.73
CA ASP A 48 4.36 -5.87 -10.40
C ASP A 48 5.48 -5.21 -9.61
N PHE A 49 5.80 -5.80 -8.46
CA PHE A 49 6.92 -5.40 -7.64
C PHE A 49 8.06 -6.40 -7.76
N LYS A 50 9.29 -5.91 -7.89
CA LYS A 50 10.48 -6.73 -7.75
C LYS A 50 10.81 -6.91 -6.26
N LEU A 51 10.73 -8.15 -5.79
CA LEU A 51 11.26 -8.54 -4.49
C LEU A 51 12.76 -8.79 -4.62
N ASP A 52 13.57 -7.81 -4.22
CA ASP A 52 15.01 -7.96 -4.13
C ASP A 52 15.45 -8.49 -2.76
N SER A 53 16.74 -8.75 -2.61
CA SER A 53 17.29 -9.27 -1.34
C SER A 53 17.06 -8.32 -0.16
N LYS A 54 16.96 -7.00 -0.39
CA LYS A 54 16.66 -6.04 0.68
C LYS A 54 15.21 -6.17 1.13
N ALA A 55 14.27 -6.27 0.19
CA ALA A 55 12.85 -6.45 0.50
C ALA A 55 12.57 -7.77 1.25
N VAL A 56 13.34 -8.82 0.96
CA VAL A 56 13.15 -10.15 1.57
C VAL A 56 13.90 -10.32 2.90
N SER A 57 15.02 -9.61 3.10
CA SER A 57 15.89 -9.80 4.28
C SER A 57 15.33 -9.22 5.59
N ASN A 58 14.33 -8.34 5.52
CA ASN A 58 13.68 -7.76 6.70
C ASN A 58 12.16 -7.76 6.50
N PRO A 59 11.50 -8.93 6.59
CA PRO A 59 10.06 -9.01 6.47
C PRO A 59 9.39 -8.27 7.64
N VAL A 60 8.21 -7.70 7.37
CA VAL A 60 7.38 -7.08 8.40
C VAL A 60 6.20 -8.00 8.68
N ASP A 61 6.12 -8.50 9.91
CA ASP A 61 4.98 -9.28 10.37
C ASP A 61 3.87 -8.33 10.82
N ILE A 62 2.69 -8.47 10.20
CA ILE A 62 1.50 -7.68 10.54
C ILE A 62 0.45 -8.65 11.08
N GLU A 63 0.22 -8.60 12.39
CA GLU A 63 -0.88 -9.34 13.02
C GLU A 63 -2.21 -8.65 12.72
N LEU A 64 -3.13 -9.40 12.11
CA LEU A 64 -4.45 -8.88 11.73
C LEU A 64 -5.48 -8.99 12.87
N ASN A 65 -5.12 -9.61 13.99
CA ASN A 65 -6.01 -9.91 15.11
C ASN A 65 -5.81 -8.95 16.29
N ASN A 66 -6.33 -7.72 16.18
CA ASN A 66 -6.54 -6.87 17.35
C ASN A 66 -7.92 -7.16 17.95
N ASN A 67 -8.01 -8.15 18.84
CA ASN A 67 -9.09 -8.16 19.84
C ASN A 67 -8.78 -7.07 20.87
N SER A 68 -9.10 -5.82 20.52
CA SER A 68 -9.29 -4.75 21.50
C SER A 68 -10.52 -5.10 22.34
N ASN A 69 -10.31 -5.79 23.46
CA ASN A 69 -11.17 -5.74 24.64
C ASN A 69 -10.45 -6.39 25.84
N ARG A 70 -9.59 -5.59 26.47
CA ARG A 70 -9.40 -5.67 27.92
C ARG A 70 -9.56 -4.25 28.46
N GLU A 71 -10.82 -3.82 28.56
CA GLU A 71 -11.18 -2.89 29.63
C GLU A 71 -10.86 -3.61 30.93
N GLY A 72 -9.70 -3.29 31.51
CA GLY A 72 -9.38 -3.65 32.87
C GLY A 72 -10.34 -2.90 33.79
N VAL A 73 -11.44 -3.55 34.15
CA VAL A 73 -12.20 -3.25 35.36
C VAL A 73 -11.24 -3.38 36.54
N GLY A 74 -10.66 -2.26 36.95
CA GLY A 74 -9.98 -2.11 38.23
C GLY A 74 -10.96 -1.53 39.23
N ASN A 75 -11.61 -2.41 39.98
CA ASN A 75 -12.56 -2.09 41.04
C ASN A 75 -12.03 -1.01 42.01
N SER A 76 -12.95 -0.11 42.36
CA SER A 76 -12.97 0.61 43.63
C SER A 76 -12.67 -0.32 44.81
N SER A 77 -11.76 0.07 45.69
CA SER A 77 -11.70 -0.41 47.06
C SER A 77 -11.63 0.80 47.98
N SER A 78 -12.59 0.81 48.92
CA SER A 78 -12.85 1.80 49.96
C SER A 78 -11.69 1.99 50.94
#